data_AF-A0A842TFS1-F1
#
_entry.id   AF-A0A842TFS1-F1
#
_cell.length_a   1.000
_cell.length_b   1.000
_cell.length_c   1.000
_cell.angle_alpha   90.00
_cell.angle_beta   90.00
_cell.angle_gamma   90.00
#
_symmetry.space_group_name_H-M   'P 1'
#
loop_
_entity.id
_entity.type
_entity.pdbx_description
1 polymer ?
#
loop_
_entity_poly.entity_id
_entity_poly.type
_entity_poly.pdbx_seq_one_letter_code
_entity_poly.pdbx_strand_id
1 'polypeptide(L)'
;MSDELIRVKGIGPTSATRLRDAGVNSIEDIAKSTPEELAWIKGIGDISAKHIIENAREILKVEKGIQKVLNSIKENFSQSCPKCDGKMRERLIILGPEKRIRANQCQLCKFYMPK
;
A
#
# COMPACT_ATOMS: atom_id res chain seq x y z
N MET A 1 -19.80 1.86 0.71
CA MET A 1 -18.56 2.53 1.15
C MET A 1 -17.80 1.53 1.97
N SER A 2 -16.63 1.08 1.48
CA SER A 2 -15.79 0.11 2.20
C SER A 2 -15.21 0.81 3.42
N ASP A 3 -15.60 0.37 4.60
CA ASP A 3 -15.16 0.97 5.85
C ASP A 3 -13.77 0.43 6.19
N GLU A 4 -12.73 1.23 5.90
CA GLU A 4 -11.33 0.85 6.05
C GLU A 4 -10.98 0.39 7.47
N LEU A 5 -11.57 1.03 8.49
CA LEU A 5 -11.31 0.70 9.89
C LEU A 5 -11.84 -0.68 10.28
N ILE A 6 -12.91 -1.16 9.62
CA ILE A 6 -13.49 -2.50 9.87
C ILE A 6 -12.51 -3.61 9.45
N ARG A 7 -11.49 -3.31 8.62
CA ARG A 7 -10.43 -4.27 8.29
C ARG A 7 -9.62 -4.67 9.52
N VAL A 8 -9.56 -3.82 10.55
CA VAL A 8 -8.86 -4.12 11.80
C VAL A 8 -9.72 -5.04 12.65
N LYS A 9 -9.21 -6.24 12.93
CA LYS A 9 -9.88 -7.21 13.79
C LYS A 9 -10.18 -6.58 15.16
N GLY A 10 -11.43 -6.68 15.60
CA GLY A 10 -11.92 -6.05 16.84
C GLY A 10 -12.66 -4.73 16.63
N ILE A 11 -12.70 -4.21 15.39
CA ILE A 11 -13.49 -3.03 15.03
C ILE A 11 -14.74 -3.46 14.25
N GLY A 12 -15.91 -3.27 14.85
CA GLY A 12 -17.20 -3.37 14.17
C GLY A 12 -17.66 -2.03 13.58
N PRO A 13 -18.73 -2.01 12.78
CA PRO A 13 -19.23 -0.79 12.12
C PRO A 13 -19.58 0.32 13.12
N THR A 14 -20.13 -0.03 14.28
CA THR A 14 -20.46 0.95 15.33
C THR A 14 -19.22 1.58 15.95
N SER A 15 -18.17 0.80 16.18
CA SER A 15 -16.90 1.30 16.71
C SER A 15 -16.15 2.12 15.66
N ALA A 16 -16.17 1.71 14.39
CA ALA A 16 -15.59 2.45 13.27
C ALA A 16 -16.20 3.85 13.12
N THR A 17 -17.52 3.99 13.25
CA THR A 17 -18.17 5.30 13.23
C THR A 17 -17.72 6.18 14.40
N ARG A 18 -17.65 5.63 15.62
CA ARG A 18 -17.19 6.40 16.79
C ARG A 18 -15.72 6.79 16.72
N LEU A 19 -14.88 5.94 16.13
CA LEU A 19 -13.48 6.25 15.86
C LEU A 19 -13.37 7.44 14.91
N ARG A 20 -14.15 7.47 13.83
CA ARG A 20 -14.21 8.61 12.92
C ARG A 20 -14.70 9.88 13.60
N ASP A 21 -15.76 9.77 14.41
CA ASP A 21 -16.29 10.91 15.18
C ASP A 21 -15.25 11.46 16.17
N ALA A 22 -14.35 10.61 16.67
CA ALA A 22 -13.22 10.97 17.51
C ALA A 22 -11.97 11.44 16.71
N GLY A 23 -12.06 11.53 15.38
CA GLY A 23 -10.99 11.99 14.50
C GLY A 23 -10.02 10.91 14.01
N VAL A 24 -10.25 9.64 14.36
CA VAL A 24 -9.44 8.50 13.92
C VAL A 24 -10.02 7.96 12.61
N ASN A 25 -9.34 8.23 11.49
CA ASN A 25 -9.88 7.98 10.16
C ASN A 25 -9.15 6.88 9.39
N SER A 26 -7.94 6.49 9.80
CA SER A 26 -7.16 5.46 9.12
C SER A 26 -6.59 4.38 10.05
N ILE A 27 -6.10 3.28 9.47
CA ILE A 27 -5.42 2.20 10.21
C ILE A 27 -4.10 2.71 10.81
N GLU A 28 -3.43 3.65 10.14
CA GLU A 28 -2.24 4.32 10.66
C GLU A 28 -2.50 5.16 11.90
N ASP A 29 -3.64 5.85 11.95
CA ASP A 29 -4.04 6.62 13.13
C ASP A 29 -4.19 5.67 14.32
N ILE A 30 -4.94 4.57 14.14
CA ILE A 30 -5.12 3.54 15.17
C ILE A 30 -3.78 2.96 15.63
N ALA A 31 -2.87 2.66 14.71
CA ALA A 31 -1.58 2.06 15.04
C ALA A 31 -0.64 2.99 15.83
N LYS A 32 -0.83 4.31 15.69
CA LYS A 32 -0.06 5.37 16.37
C LYS A 32 -0.67 5.80 17.69
N SER A 33 -1.98 5.62 17.86
CA SER A 33 -2.68 5.96 19.11
C SER A 33 -2.18 5.16 20.31
N THR A 34 -2.38 5.70 21.50
CA THR A 34 -2.18 4.97 22.75
C THR A 34 -3.42 4.18 23.15
N PRO A 35 -3.28 3.10 23.95
CA PRO A 35 -4.44 2.36 24.45
C PRO A 35 -5.42 3.25 25.21
N GLU A 36 -4.91 4.22 25.97
CA GLU A 36 -5.71 5.16 26.73
C GLU A 36 -6.55 6.01 25.76
N GLU A 37 -5.95 6.62 24.75
CA GLU A 37 -6.67 7.45 23.76
C GLU A 37 -7.85 6.70 23.12
N LEU A 38 -7.66 5.43 22.76
CA LEU A 38 -8.74 4.63 22.17
C LEU A 38 -9.77 4.14 23.19
N ALA A 39 -9.37 3.89 24.45
CA ALA A 39 -10.27 3.45 25.51
C ALA A 39 -11.26 4.54 25.96
N TRP A 40 -10.93 5.82 25.72
CA TRP A 40 -11.87 6.93 25.95
C TRP A 40 -13.06 6.91 24.97
N ILE A 41 -12.97 6.15 23.87
CA ILE A 41 -14.02 6.03 22.88
C ILE A 41 -15.08 5.03 23.37
N LYS A 42 -16.33 5.46 23.43
CA LYS A 42 -17.44 4.66 23.93
C LYS A 42 -17.55 3.30 23.22
N GLY A 43 -17.40 2.23 23.99
CA GLY A 43 -17.49 0.85 23.51
C GLY A 43 -16.15 0.21 23.15
N ILE A 44 -15.02 0.88 23.42
CA ILE A 44 -13.69 0.31 23.37
C ILE A 44 -13.15 0.28 24.81
N GLY A 45 -12.89 -0.90 25.34
CA GLY A 45 -12.23 -1.05 26.65
C GLY A 45 -10.70 -1.09 26.52
N ASP A 46 -9.97 -0.90 27.61
CA ASP A 46 -8.49 -0.87 27.63
C ASP A 46 -7.85 -2.11 26.98
N ILE A 47 -8.41 -3.29 27.24
CA ILE A 47 -7.91 -4.55 26.66
C ILE A 47 -8.17 -4.58 25.15
N SER A 48 -9.37 -4.18 24.72
CA SER A 48 -9.74 -4.11 23.31
C SER A 48 -8.88 -3.08 22.57
N ALA A 49 -8.61 -1.92 23.17
CA ALA A 49 -7.75 -0.88 22.61
C ALA A 49 -6.35 -1.43 22.30
N LYS A 50 -5.73 -2.14 23.24
CA LYS A 50 -4.41 -2.77 23.05
C LYS A 50 -4.41 -3.74 21.85
N HIS A 51 -5.39 -4.64 21.79
CA HIS A 51 -5.50 -5.59 20.69
C HIS A 51 -5.77 -4.92 19.34
N ILE A 52 -6.62 -3.89 19.31
CA ILE A 52 -6.93 -3.13 18.09
C ILE A 52 -5.66 -2.46 17.55
N ILE A 53 -4.85 -1.82 18.42
CA ILE A 53 -3.58 -1.19 18.03
C ILE A 53 -2.59 -2.24 17.48
N GLU A 54 -2.49 -3.39 18.15
CA GLU A 54 -1.63 -4.49 17.70
C GLU A 54 -2.06 -5.01 16.32
N ASN A 55 -3.34 -5.30 16.14
CA ASN A 55 -3.90 -5.75 14.85
C ASN A 55 -3.69 -4.71 13.74
N ALA A 56 -3.85 -3.42 14.04
CA ALA A 56 -3.59 -2.35 13.08
C ALA A 56 -2.11 -2.32 12.66
N ARG A 57 -1.18 -2.48 13.61
CA ARG A 57 0.27 -2.55 13.33
C ARG A 57 0.63 -3.75 12.47
N GLU A 58 0.01 -4.91 12.70
CA GLU A 58 0.24 -6.10 11.89
C GLU A 58 -0.18 -5.89 10.43
N ILE A 59 -1.36 -5.31 10.21
CA ILE A 59 -1.85 -4.99 8.85
C ILE A 59 -0.85 -4.09 8.13
N LEU A 60 -0.43 -2.99 8.76
CA LEU A 60 0.53 -2.06 8.18
C LEU A 60 1.89 -2.69 7.90
N LYS A 61 2.33 -3.63 8.76
CA LYS A 61 3.58 -4.37 8.54
C LYS A 61 3.49 -5.25 7.31
N VAL A 62 2.37 -5.96 7.12
CA VAL A 62 2.11 -6.80 5.96
C VAL A 62 2.05 -5.97 4.69
N GLU A 63 1.28 -4.87 4.69
CA GLU A 63 1.15 -3.98 3.53
C GLU A 63 2.50 -3.38 3.10
N LYS A 64 3.31 -2.92 4.06
CA LYS A 64 4.68 -2.46 3.78
C LYS A 64 5.58 -3.56 3.22
N GLY A 65 5.44 -4.79 3.72
CA GLY A 65 6.15 -5.96 3.22
C GLY A 65 5.82 -6.24 1.75
N ILE A 66 4.52 -6.27 1.42
CA ILE A 66 4.03 -6.46 0.05
C ILE A 66 4.54 -5.35 -0.86
N GLN A 67 4.44 -4.09 -0.44
CA GLN A 67 4.91 -2.96 -1.24
C GLN A 67 6.41 -3.04 -1.53
N LYS A 68 7.22 -3.47 -0.54
CA LYS A 68 8.66 -3.67 -0.73
C LYS A 68 8.94 -4.74 -1.78
N VAL A 69 8.23 -5.87 -1.73
CA VAL A 69 8.37 -6.95 -2.71
C VAL A 69 7.98 -6.46 -4.11
N LEU A 70 6.85 -5.76 -4.24
CA LEU A 70 6.40 -5.20 -5.52
C LEU A 70 7.41 -4.21 -6.11
N ASN A 71 8.00 -3.35 -5.28
CA ASN A 71 9.03 -2.41 -5.71
C ASN A 71 10.27 -3.14 -6.23
N SER A 72 10.74 -4.17 -5.53
CA SER A 72 11.87 -5.00 -5.97
C SER A 72 11.59 -5.70 -7.31
N ILE A 73 10.37 -6.21 -7.51
CA ILE A 73 9.96 -6.82 -8.79
C ILE A 73 10.00 -5.77 -9.92
N LYS A 74 9.48 -4.56 -9.67
CA LYS A 74 9.49 -3.47 -10.66
C LYS A 74 10.91 -3.05 -11.05
N GLU A 75 11.81 -2.95 -10.09
CA GLU A 75 13.22 -2.64 -10.33
C GLU A 75 13.91 -3.72 -11.17
N ASN A 76 13.68 -5.00 -10.83
CA ASN A 76 14.22 -6.13 -11.59
C ASN A 76 13.75 -6.11 -13.05
N PHE A 77 12.45 -5.88 -13.29
CA PHE A 77 11.91 -5.82 -14.66
C PHE A 77 12.38 -4.61 -15.46
N SER A 78 12.83 -3.55 -14.79
CA SER A 78 13.43 -2.39 -15.45
C SER A 78 14.82 -2.72 -16.01
N GLN A 79 15.52 -3.69 -15.43
CA GLN A 79 16.85 -4.14 -15.86
C GLN A 79 16.79 -5.34 -16.81
N SER A 80 15.93 -6.31 -16.49
CA SER A 80 15.76 -7.56 -17.22
C SER A 80 14.35 -7.69 -17.82
N CYS A 81 14.28 -8.07 -19.09
CA CYS A 81 13.01 -8.18 -19.79
C CYS A 81 12.12 -9.30 -19.21
N PRO A 82 10.86 -9.02 -18.82
CA PRO A 82 9.97 -10.04 -18.25
C PRO A 82 9.59 -11.15 -19.25
N LYS A 83 9.84 -10.96 -20.55
CA LYS A 83 9.52 -11.93 -21.61
C LYS A 83 10.65 -12.91 -21.90
N CYS A 84 11.91 -12.47 -21.86
CA CYS A 84 13.05 -13.29 -22.29
C CYS A 84 14.34 -13.05 -21.49
N ASP A 85 14.25 -12.39 -20.33
CA ASP A 85 15.36 -12.06 -19.42
C ASP A 85 16.51 -11.24 -20.05
N GLY A 86 16.31 -10.70 -21.26
CA GLY A 86 17.31 -9.88 -21.95
C GLY A 86 17.45 -8.49 -21.34
N LYS A 87 18.66 -7.92 -21.42
CA LYS A 87 18.97 -6.56 -20.96
C LYS A 87 18.03 -5.52 -21.58
N MET A 88 17.58 -4.58 -20.77
CA MET A 88 16.76 -3.45 -21.19
C MET A 88 17.63 -2.22 -21.51
N ARG A 89 17.17 -1.36 -22.42
CA ARG A 89 17.77 -0.03 -22.70
C ARG A 89 16.69 1.02 -22.85
N GLU A 90 16.97 2.25 -22.45
CA GLU A 90 16.02 3.35 -22.65
C GLU A 90 15.87 3.69 -24.15
N ARG A 91 14.63 3.93 -24.58
CA ARG A 91 14.24 4.37 -25.92
C ARG A 91 13.11 5.39 -25.83
N LEU A 92 13.01 6.24 -26.84
CA LEU A 92 11.86 7.12 -27.05
C LEU A 92 10.93 6.51 -28.09
N ILE A 93 9.68 6.28 -27.71
CA ILE A 93 8.60 5.90 -28.64
C ILE A 93 8.05 7.19 -29.26
N ILE A 94 8.10 7.25 -30.59
CA ILE A 94 7.58 8.36 -31.39
C ILE A 94 6.08 8.18 -31.54
N LEU A 95 5.30 9.12 -31.01
CA LEU A 95 3.83 9.12 -31.15
C LEU A 95 3.32 10.25 -32.07
N GLY A 96 4.19 11.16 -32.49
CA GLY A 96 3.85 12.28 -33.36
C GLY A 96 5.05 13.22 -33.56
N PRO A 97 4.88 14.40 -34.17
CA PRO A 97 5.98 15.33 -34.43
C PRO A 97 6.68 15.77 -33.14
N GLU A 98 5.90 16.17 -32.13
CA GLU A 98 6.39 16.69 -30.85
C GLU A 98 6.23 15.69 -29.69
N LYS A 99 5.47 14.60 -29.90
CA LYS A 99 5.15 13.65 -28.83
C LYS A 99 6.14 12.48 -28.81
N ARG A 100 6.86 12.34 -27.70
CA ARG A 100 7.78 11.24 -27.40
C ARG A 100 7.45 10.67 -26.03
N ILE A 101 7.49 9.35 -25.87
CA ILE A 101 7.35 8.67 -24.57
C ILE A 101 8.62 7.88 -24.26
N ARG A 102 9.14 8.01 -23.02
CA ARG A 102 10.26 7.19 -22.53
C ARG A 102 9.77 5.79 -22.20
N ALA A 103 10.46 4.79 -22.71
CA ALA A 103 10.21 3.38 -22.43
C ALA A 103 11.53 2.60 -22.38
N ASN A 104 11.54 1.48 -21.67
CA ASN A 104 12.65 0.53 -21.69
C ASN A 104 12.37 -0.54 -22.75
N GLN A 105 13.27 -0.70 -23.71
CA GLN A 105 13.18 -1.72 -24.76
C GLN A 105 14.17 -2.84 -24.49
N CYS A 106 13.70 -4.10 -24.54
CA CYS A 106 14.59 -5.26 -24.49
C CYS A 106 15.53 -5.28 -25.70
N GLN A 107 16.82 -5.49 -25.46
CA GLN A 107 17.82 -5.59 -26.52
C GLN A 107 17.67 -6.87 -27.35
N LEU A 108 17.11 -7.95 -26.78
CA LEU A 108 16.87 -9.23 -27.45
C LEU A 108 15.53 -9.25 -28.21
N CYS A 109 14.40 -9.34 -27.51
CA CYS A 109 13.09 -9.56 -28.12
C CYS A 109 12.34 -8.27 -28.53
N LYS A 110 12.95 -7.09 -28.33
CA LYS A 110 12.37 -5.77 -28.63
C LYS A 110 11.07 -5.41 -27.90
N PHE A 111 10.68 -6.18 -26.88
CA PHE A 111 9.57 -5.86 -25.98
C PHE A 111 9.78 -4.49 -25.32
N TYR A 112 8.72 -3.69 -25.25
CA TYR A 112 8.73 -2.38 -24.60
C TYR A 112 8.03 -2.44 -23.26
N MET A 113 8.66 -1.86 -22.24
CA MET A 113 8.11 -1.68 -20.91
C MET A 113 8.02 -0.19 -20.60
N PRO A 114 6.90 0.31 -20.07
CA PRO A 114 6.81 1.66 -19.55
C PRO A 114 7.88 1.90 -18.48
N LYS A 115 8.44 3.11 -18.46
CA LYS A 115 9.37 3.53 -17.40
C LYS A 115 8.58 3.97 -16.16
#